data_AF-A0A417PME0-F1
#
_entry.id   AF-A0A417PME0-F1
#
_cell.length_a   1.000
_cell.length_b   1.000
_cell.length_c   1.000
_cell.angle_alpha   90.00
_cell.angle_beta   90.00
_cell.angle_gamma   90.00
#
_symmetry.space_group_name_H-M   'P 1'
#
loop_
_entity.id
_entity.type
_entity.pdbx_description
1 polymer ?
#
loop_
_entity_poly.entity_id
_entity_poly.type
_entity_poly.pdbx_seq_one_letter_code
_entity_poly.pdbx_strand_id
1 'polypeptide(L)'
;MAIFSGISTEKRNTVSEPEGGDLFKGVLWIAVGVLAVSVLTVDISGMIKLVCAGIGVVLMGKGLLQLAKYRKDAQAFKDFEPAWDKKNVIYDRFAEELNDWYKKENVPEDGDGDIAYFLRLQKSRLAHKGLRMEKRVVPSKGTGYGTGKKSRKSPWYTTDMLYEQVSGKLSFLNGSETVFEQKSEMTMYEIVVHTPDAAKADHIRITCPQCGAVNFARKLEEGCPYCGTKFRIKDLFPRVVNFFFIKSKSISSNKQIFTQSMALSMAVVFVFTFISNMIHPSGILPVMLLQSYLTALLVGGFLGYIIADVRLIAGVLDRDGMKHISMWKWMSSKRKITHTMQKYDRNFSFDKFEGQLVALIRMAVMAENPENLACYHANEREAEFSNILEMTYTNGICLNKIWLEGDLMHISLRTWWVNYHGKDGKIRKTGDCIDATFVKNIKNQETPGFSITSVFCDSCGGSFDAVRQKNCPYCGKEYHMENESWMMEEMKLVR
;
A
#
# COMPACT_ATOMS: atom_id res chain seq x y z
N MET A 1 -17.39 17.71 -1.63
CA MET A 1 -17.69 16.27 -1.49
C MET A 1 -18.16 15.65 -2.81
N ALA A 2 -17.30 15.61 -3.84
CA ALA A 2 -17.60 14.96 -5.13
C ALA A 2 -16.32 14.46 -5.84
N ILE A 3 -15.34 13.95 -5.08
CA ILE A 3 -14.03 13.47 -5.59
C ILE A 3 -13.94 11.92 -5.54
N PHE A 4 -14.93 11.25 -4.95
CA PHE A 4 -14.95 9.80 -4.71
C PHE A 4 -16.19 9.10 -5.26
N SER A 5 -16.70 9.50 -6.44
CA SER A 5 -17.72 8.69 -7.11
C SER A 5 -17.12 7.35 -7.59
N GLY A 6 -17.79 6.24 -7.28
CA GLY A 6 -17.42 4.90 -7.75
C GLY A 6 -16.45 4.10 -6.86
N ILE A 7 -16.29 4.45 -5.59
CA ILE A 7 -15.56 3.62 -4.61
C ILE A 7 -16.57 2.80 -3.81
N SER A 8 -16.46 1.47 -3.84
CA SER A 8 -17.19 0.58 -2.93
C SER A 8 -16.26 0.17 -1.79
N THR A 9 -16.76 0.14 -0.56
CA THR A 9 -16.00 -0.30 0.62
C THR A 9 -16.68 -1.50 1.26
N GLU A 10 -15.91 -2.57 1.49
CA GLU A 10 -16.35 -3.74 2.24
C GLU A 10 -15.79 -3.67 3.65
N LYS A 11 -16.67 -3.61 4.66
CA LYS A 11 -16.25 -3.52 6.06
C LYS A 11 -15.82 -4.89 6.58
N ARG A 12 -14.71 -4.92 7.33
CA ARG A 12 -14.29 -6.10 8.08
C ARG A 12 -15.03 -6.22 9.41
N ASN A 13 -15.22 -7.45 9.85
CA ASN A 13 -15.57 -7.75 11.24
C ASN A 13 -14.32 -7.49 12.10
N THR A 14 -14.23 -6.32 12.71
CA THR A 14 -13.14 -5.96 13.63
C THR A 14 -13.67 -5.69 15.03
N VAL A 15 -12.80 -5.90 16.02
CA VAL A 15 -13.03 -5.39 17.37
C VAL A 15 -12.83 -3.88 17.31
N SER A 16 -13.87 -3.12 17.66
CA SER A 16 -13.82 -1.66 17.70
C SER A 16 -12.81 -1.18 18.75
N GLU A 17 -12.04 -0.17 18.40
CA GLU A 17 -11.20 0.52 19.38
C GLU A 17 -12.10 1.15 20.45
N PRO A 18 -11.79 0.98 21.75
CA PRO A 18 -12.62 1.52 22.81
C PRO A 18 -12.69 3.05 22.69
N GLU A 19 -13.91 3.60 22.68
CA GLU A 19 -14.09 5.04 22.50
C GLU A 19 -13.54 5.82 23.70
N GLY A 20 -12.58 6.73 23.46
CA GLY A 20 -12.12 7.67 24.48
C GLY A 20 -13.24 8.53 25.08
N GLY A 21 -14.36 8.70 24.36
CA GLY A 21 -15.56 9.34 24.88
C GLY A 21 -16.21 8.59 26.04
N ASP A 22 -16.14 7.25 26.06
CA ASP A 22 -16.67 6.45 27.16
C ASP A 22 -15.77 6.51 28.40
N LEU A 23 -14.45 6.57 28.19
CA LEU A 23 -13.50 6.89 29.26
C LEU A 23 -13.78 8.27 29.85
N PHE A 24 -13.94 9.28 28.99
CA PHE A 24 -14.22 10.66 29.41
C PHE A 24 -15.55 10.78 30.17
N LYS A 25 -16.63 10.17 29.66
CA LYS A 25 -17.92 10.12 30.36
C LYS A 25 -17.79 9.44 31.72
N GLY A 26 -17.08 8.32 31.80
CA GLY A 26 -16.83 7.63 33.06
C GLY A 26 -16.11 8.50 34.10
N VAL A 27 -15.05 9.21 33.67
CA VAL A 27 -14.33 10.17 34.53
C VAL A 27 -15.20 11.36 34.90
N LEU A 28 -16.00 11.89 33.97
CA LEU A 28 -16.91 13.00 34.20
C LEU A 28 -18.00 12.64 35.23
N TRP A 29 -18.60 11.45 35.14
CA TRP A 29 -19.57 10.96 36.12
C TRP A 29 -18.96 10.84 37.52
N ILE A 30 -17.71 10.41 37.61
CA ILE A 30 -16.99 10.39 38.89
C ILE A 30 -16.75 11.82 39.39
N ALA A 31 -16.27 12.73 38.54
CA ALA A 31 -16.00 14.12 38.93
C ALA A 31 -17.28 14.83 39.42
N VAL A 32 -18.39 14.69 38.69
CA VAL A 32 -19.70 15.23 39.09
C VAL A 32 -20.20 14.56 40.36
N GLY A 33 -20.00 13.25 40.50
CA GLY A 33 -20.35 12.51 41.71
C GLY A 33 -19.57 12.98 42.94
N VAL A 34 -18.27 13.20 42.81
CA VAL A 34 -17.38 13.73 43.86
C VAL A 34 -17.79 15.17 44.23
N LEU A 35 -18.11 16.01 43.24
CA LEU A 35 -18.61 17.36 43.49
C LEU A 35 -19.95 17.32 44.24
N ALA A 36 -20.87 16.43 43.87
CA ALA A 36 -22.15 16.29 44.57
C ALA A 36 -21.99 15.78 46.01
N VAL A 37 -21.02 14.88 46.27
CA VAL A 37 -20.69 14.42 47.63
C VAL A 37 -19.99 15.52 48.44
N SER A 38 -19.20 16.38 47.80
CA SER A 38 -18.52 17.50 48.47
C SER A 38 -19.48 18.54 49.05
N VAL A 39 -20.75 18.56 48.62
CA VAL A 39 -21.81 19.40 49.23
C VAL A 39 -22.02 19.08 50.72
N LEU A 40 -21.60 17.90 51.19
CA LEU A 40 -21.58 17.55 52.60
C LEU A 40 -20.71 18.49 53.45
N THR A 41 -19.69 19.12 52.86
CA THR A 41 -18.75 20.01 53.58
C THR A 41 -19.20 21.47 53.62
N VAL A 42 -20.36 21.81 53.04
CA VAL A 42 -20.87 23.18 52.93
C VAL A 42 -22.05 23.37 53.89
N ASP A 43 -22.21 24.55 54.49
CA ASP A 43 -23.35 24.87 55.36
C ASP A 43 -24.65 25.10 54.57
N ILE A 44 -25.31 23.99 54.23
CA ILE A 44 -26.62 23.91 53.56
C ILE A 44 -27.56 23.03 54.42
N SER A 45 -28.87 23.16 54.22
CA SER A 45 -29.89 22.39 54.94
C SER A 45 -29.68 20.87 54.87
N GLY A 46 -29.92 20.16 55.97
CA GLY A 46 -29.59 18.74 56.15
C GLY A 46 -30.27 17.79 55.16
N MET A 47 -31.50 18.10 54.71
CA MET A 47 -32.22 17.30 53.72
C MET A 47 -31.57 17.38 52.33
N ILE A 48 -31.09 18.57 51.94
CA ILE A 48 -30.41 18.76 50.64
C ILE A 48 -29.06 18.03 50.63
N LYS A 49 -28.34 18.05 51.75
CA LYS A 49 -27.07 17.30 51.93
C LYS A 49 -27.23 15.81 51.65
N LEU A 50 -28.24 15.17 52.24
CA LEU A 50 -28.48 13.73 52.09
C LEU A 50 -28.89 13.36 50.65
N VAL A 51 -29.73 14.19 50.01
CA VAL A 51 -30.15 13.98 48.61
C VAL A 51 -28.97 14.12 47.66
N CYS A 52 -28.15 15.17 47.80
CA CYS A 52 -26.96 15.37 46.97
C CYS A 52 -25.92 14.25 47.15
N ALA A 53 -25.71 13.77 48.39
CA ALA A 53 -24.82 12.65 48.66
C ALA A 53 -25.31 11.34 48.02
N GLY A 54 -26.61 11.04 48.12
CA GLY A 54 -27.20 9.86 47.47
C GLY A 54 -27.05 9.88 45.95
N ILE A 55 -27.31 11.04 45.32
CA ILE A 55 -27.08 11.24 43.88
C ILE A 55 -25.60 11.06 43.55
N GLY A 56 -24.70 11.65 44.34
CA GLY A 56 -23.26 11.56 44.13
C GLY A 56 -22.74 10.12 44.14
N VAL A 57 -23.18 9.29 45.08
CA VAL A 57 -22.79 7.86 45.16
C VAL A 57 -23.27 7.07 43.94
N VAL A 58 -24.51 7.30 43.48
CA VAL A 58 -25.05 6.64 42.28
C VAL A 58 -24.26 7.04 41.02
N LEU A 59 -23.90 8.32 40.88
CA LEU A 59 -23.10 8.79 39.75
C LEU A 59 -21.68 8.22 39.76
N MET A 60 -21.04 8.12 40.92
CA MET A 60 -19.74 7.46 41.06
C MET A 60 -19.83 5.96 40.69
N GLY A 61 -20.87 5.25 41.14
CA GLY A 61 -21.11 3.85 40.78
C GLY A 61 -21.27 3.64 39.26
N LYS A 62 -22.04 4.51 38.59
CA LYS A 62 -22.16 4.51 37.12
C LYS A 62 -20.82 4.75 36.44
N GLY A 63 -20.04 5.71 36.93
CA GLY A 63 -18.71 6.02 36.39
C GLY A 63 -17.73 4.84 36.49
N LEU A 64 -17.71 4.14 37.64
CA LEU A 64 -16.87 2.95 37.85
C LEU A 64 -17.26 1.78 36.92
N LEU A 65 -18.55 1.52 36.72
CA LEU A 65 -19.03 0.50 35.79
C LEU A 65 -18.60 0.80 34.34
N GLN A 66 -18.69 2.06 33.94
CA GLN A 66 -18.25 2.50 32.60
C GLN A 66 -16.73 2.36 32.41
N LEU A 67 -15.94 2.68 33.43
CA LEU A 67 -14.50 2.46 33.44
C LEU A 67 -14.13 0.97 33.38
N ALA A 68 -14.85 0.12 34.11
CA ALA A 68 -14.64 -1.32 34.09
C ALA A 68 -14.95 -1.90 32.69
N LYS A 69 -16.04 -1.45 32.07
CA LYS A 69 -16.37 -1.81 30.67
C LYS A 69 -15.27 -1.33 29.71
N TYR A 70 -14.85 -0.07 29.79
CA TYR A 70 -13.77 0.48 28.97
C TYR A 70 -12.47 -0.33 29.11
N ARG A 71 -12.08 -0.72 30.33
CA ARG A 71 -10.90 -1.55 30.55
C ARG A 71 -11.02 -2.93 29.91
N LYS A 72 -12.19 -3.56 30.02
CA LYS A 72 -12.46 -4.86 29.39
C LYS A 72 -12.39 -4.76 27.86
N ASP A 73 -13.02 -3.75 27.30
CA ASP A 73 -13.02 -3.51 25.85
C ASP A 73 -11.62 -3.15 25.35
N ALA A 74 -10.84 -2.38 26.12
CA ALA A 74 -9.44 -2.07 25.82
C ALA A 74 -8.53 -3.30 25.86
N GLN A 75 -8.74 -4.20 26.83
CA GLN A 75 -7.99 -5.46 26.90
C GLN A 75 -8.35 -6.37 25.72
N ALA A 76 -9.64 -6.52 25.41
CA ALA A 76 -10.10 -7.29 24.25
C ALA A 76 -9.52 -6.74 22.93
N PHE A 77 -9.47 -5.41 22.78
CA PHE A 77 -8.87 -4.76 21.62
C PHE A 77 -7.34 -4.99 21.54
N LYS A 78 -6.66 -4.97 22.68
CA LYS A 78 -5.21 -5.22 22.76
C LYS A 78 -4.86 -6.64 22.32
N ASP A 79 -5.64 -7.62 22.78
CA ASP A 79 -5.39 -9.04 22.55
C ASP A 79 -5.87 -9.51 21.17
N PHE A 80 -6.77 -8.78 20.52
CA PHE A 80 -7.25 -9.09 19.17
C PHE A 80 -6.13 -8.95 18.12
N GLU A 81 -5.79 -10.04 17.43
CA GLU A 81 -4.95 -10.00 16.22
C GLU A 81 -5.81 -10.06 14.96
N PRO A 82 -5.75 -9.04 14.08
CA PRO A 82 -6.45 -9.06 12.81
C PRO A 82 -5.82 -10.09 11.88
N ALA A 83 -6.67 -10.88 11.22
CA ALA A 83 -6.27 -11.88 10.23
C ALA A 83 -7.00 -11.65 8.91
N TRP A 84 -6.40 -12.14 7.82
CA TRP A 84 -7.01 -12.16 6.50
C TRP A 84 -8.16 -13.18 6.45
N ASP A 85 -9.24 -12.87 5.75
CA ASP A 85 -10.36 -13.78 5.57
C ASP A 85 -10.30 -14.42 4.18
N LYS A 86 -9.93 -15.72 4.13
CA LYS A 86 -9.85 -16.47 2.87
C LYS A 86 -11.16 -16.53 2.10
N LYS A 87 -12.30 -16.27 2.75
CA LYS A 87 -13.61 -16.61 2.19
C LYS A 87 -14.11 -15.65 1.13
N ASN A 88 -13.60 -14.42 1.02
CA ASN A 88 -14.04 -13.47 0.00
C ASN A 88 -12.94 -12.47 -0.41
N VAL A 89 -12.84 -12.23 -1.73
CA VAL A 89 -11.95 -11.27 -2.43
C VAL A 89 -10.51 -11.76 -2.66
N ILE A 90 -10.03 -11.65 -3.92
CA ILE A 90 -8.65 -11.94 -4.35
C ILE A 90 -7.61 -11.21 -3.47
N TYR A 91 -7.97 -10.03 -2.96
CA TYR A 91 -7.19 -9.23 -2.05
C TYR A 91 -6.69 -9.99 -0.81
N ASP A 92 -7.61 -10.59 -0.07
CA ASP A 92 -7.27 -11.28 1.19
C ASP A 92 -6.43 -12.52 0.94
N ARG A 93 -6.75 -13.27 -0.12
CA ARG A 93 -6.01 -14.47 -0.49
C ARG A 93 -4.59 -14.13 -0.92
N PHE A 94 -4.42 -13.14 -1.81
CA PHE A 94 -3.10 -12.72 -2.26
C PHE A 94 -2.25 -12.16 -1.11
N ALA A 95 -2.82 -11.34 -0.22
CA ALA A 95 -2.10 -10.83 0.95
C ALA A 95 -1.64 -11.96 1.90
N GLU A 96 -2.45 -13.01 2.08
CA GLU A 96 -2.04 -14.18 2.86
C GLU A 96 -1.00 -15.04 2.14
N GLU A 97 -1.17 -15.28 0.83
CA GLU A 97 -0.19 -15.97 0.00
C GLU A 97 1.17 -15.26 0.00
N LEU A 98 1.18 -13.92 0.00
CA LEU A 98 2.38 -13.12 0.12
C LEU A 98 3.06 -13.33 1.48
N ASN A 99 2.29 -13.44 2.58
CA ASN A 99 2.84 -13.80 3.89
C ASN A 99 3.40 -15.23 3.90
N ASP A 100 2.71 -16.17 3.25
CA ASP A 100 3.15 -17.56 3.12
C ASP A 100 4.41 -17.69 2.25
N TRP A 101 4.61 -16.84 1.24
CA TRP A 101 5.87 -16.74 0.49
C TRP A 101 7.04 -16.41 1.42
N TYR A 102 6.91 -15.38 2.26
CA TYR A 102 7.99 -14.97 3.16
C TYR A 102 8.24 -15.96 4.31
N LYS A 103 7.27 -16.82 4.64
CA LYS A 103 7.39 -17.81 5.71
C LYS A 103 7.81 -19.20 5.24
N LYS A 104 7.11 -19.72 4.23
CA LYS A 104 7.17 -21.11 3.73
C LYS A 104 7.70 -21.21 2.31
N GLU A 105 7.92 -20.09 1.63
CA GLU A 105 8.44 -20.03 0.25
C GLU A 105 7.46 -20.57 -0.80
N ASN A 106 6.16 -20.59 -0.47
CA ASN A 106 5.10 -20.91 -1.40
C ASN A 106 4.86 -19.71 -2.33
N VAL A 107 5.04 -19.89 -3.63
CA VAL A 107 4.82 -18.82 -4.62
C VAL A 107 3.33 -18.44 -4.60
N PRO A 108 2.98 -17.14 -4.54
CA PRO A 108 1.58 -16.71 -4.59
C PRO A 108 0.89 -17.22 -5.85
N GLU A 109 -0.29 -17.81 -5.69
CA GLU A 109 -1.07 -18.31 -6.80
C GLU A 109 -1.82 -17.16 -7.47
N ASP A 110 -2.47 -16.27 -6.71
CA ASP A 110 -3.30 -15.17 -7.25
C ASP A 110 -2.46 -14.05 -7.94
N GLY A 111 -1.13 -14.06 -7.76
CA GLY A 111 -0.20 -13.16 -8.47
C GLY A 111 0.08 -13.59 -9.91
N ASP A 112 0.43 -12.63 -10.77
CA ASP A 112 0.89 -12.93 -12.12
C ASP A 112 2.33 -13.50 -12.15
N GLY A 113 2.74 -13.96 -13.34
CA GLY A 113 4.06 -14.52 -13.55
C GLY A 113 5.21 -13.53 -13.28
N ASP A 114 4.98 -12.24 -13.47
CA ASP A 114 5.97 -11.19 -13.24
C ASP A 114 6.23 -11.00 -11.74
N ILE A 115 5.17 -10.96 -10.92
CA ILE A 115 5.28 -10.95 -9.45
C ILE A 115 6.02 -12.19 -8.96
N ALA A 116 5.63 -13.38 -9.43
CA ALA A 116 6.26 -14.62 -9.03
C ALA A 116 7.76 -14.63 -9.36
N TYR A 117 8.15 -14.09 -10.52
CA TYR A 117 9.54 -13.99 -10.92
C TYR A 117 10.33 -12.96 -10.12
N PHE A 118 9.77 -11.76 -9.92
CA PHE A 118 10.38 -10.73 -9.08
C PHE A 118 10.67 -11.26 -7.67
N LEU A 119 9.71 -11.94 -7.04
CA LEU A 119 9.88 -12.52 -5.71
C LEU A 119 11.03 -13.55 -5.68
N ARG A 120 11.15 -14.39 -6.72
CA ARG A 120 12.27 -15.34 -6.85
C ARG A 120 13.61 -14.63 -7.01
N LEU A 121 13.71 -13.62 -7.89
CA LEU A 121 14.93 -12.84 -8.09
C LEU A 121 15.40 -12.19 -6.78
N GLN A 122 14.46 -11.60 -6.05
CA GLN A 122 14.74 -10.99 -4.76
C GLN A 122 15.29 -11.99 -3.77
N LYS A 123 14.65 -13.16 -3.67
CA LYS A 123 15.08 -14.22 -2.76
C LYS A 123 16.47 -14.75 -3.12
N SER A 124 16.73 -15.02 -4.39
CA SER A 124 18.05 -15.46 -4.86
C SER A 124 19.12 -14.44 -4.48
N ARG A 125 18.87 -13.15 -4.72
CA ARG A 125 19.79 -12.06 -4.34
C ARG A 125 20.06 -12.02 -2.84
N LEU A 126 19.03 -12.14 -2.02
CA LEU A 126 19.18 -12.17 -0.56
C LEU A 126 20.02 -13.38 -0.13
N ALA A 127 19.76 -14.56 -0.68
CA ALA A 127 20.52 -15.77 -0.41
C ALA A 127 22.01 -15.63 -0.79
N HIS A 128 22.32 -15.06 -1.97
CA HIS A 128 23.70 -14.79 -2.40
C HIS A 128 24.44 -13.82 -1.47
N LYS A 129 23.72 -12.91 -0.80
CA LYS A 129 24.27 -12.00 0.21
C LYS A 129 24.23 -12.57 1.63
N GLY A 130 23.83 -13.84 1.81
CA GLY A 130 23.73 -14.49 3.13
C GLY A 130 22.61 -13.94 4.01
N LEU A 131 21.63 -13.25 3.41
CA LEU A 131 20.52 -12.61 4.12
C LEU A 131 19.21 -13.38 3.91
N ARG A 132 18.37 -13.38 4.94
CA ARG A 132 16.98 -13.81 4.85
C ARG A 132 16.08 -12.62 5.18
N MET A 133 15.02 -12.43 4.40
CA MET A 133 14.04 -11.39 4.65
C MET A 133 12.74 -12.01 5.15
N GLU A 134 12.22 -11.48 6.25
CA GLU A 134 10.90 -11.82 6.77
C GLU A 134 9.99 -10.59 6.66
N LYS A 135 8.86 -10.76 5.98
CA LYS A 135 7.87 -9.70 5.83
C LYS A 135 6.50 -10.26 6.16
N ARG A 136 5.78 -9.59 7.05
CA ARG A 136 4.42 -9.95 7.45
C ARG A 136 3.53 -8.73 7.35
N VAL A 137 2.43 -8.85 6.64
CA VAL A 137 1.41 -7.81 6.46
C VAL A 137 0.09 -8.34 6.99
N VAL A 138 -0.55 -7.57 7.87
CA VAL A 138 -1.86 -7.90 8.45
C VAL A 138 -2.78 -6.68 8.35
N PRO A 139 -4.11 -6.85 8.32
CA PRO A 139 -5.02 -5.71 8.38
C PRO A 139 -4.75 -4.87 9.64
N SER A 140 -4.96 -3.57 9.58
CA SER A 140 -4.78 -2.72 10.76
C SER A 140 -5.86 -2.97 11.81
N LYS A 141 -5.50 -2.88 13.10
CA LYS A 141 -6.47 -2.99 14.21
C LYS A 141 -7.45 -1.81 14.19
N GLY A 142 -8.71 -2.06 14.57
CA GLY A 142 -9.73 -1.02 14.81
C GLY A 142 -10.68 -0.76 13.65
N THR A 143 -11.34 0.39 13.71
CA THR A 143 -12.36 0.81 12.73
C THR A 143 -11.67 1.40 11.50
N GLY A 144 -11.13 0.53 10.64
CA GLY A 144 -10.70 0.90 9.30
C GLY A 144 -11.89 1.15 8.36
N TYR A 145 -11.61 1.69 7.17
CA TYR A 145 -12.60 1.76 6.08
C TYR A 145 -12.82 0.40 5.38
N GLY A 146 -12.13 -0.65 5.83
CA GLY A 146 -12.12 -1.98 5.23
C GLY A 146 -11.47 -1.98 3.86
N THR A 147 -11.83 -2.96 3.02
CA THR A 147 -11.28 -3.07 1.67
C THR A 147 -12.03 -2.11 0.74
N GLY A 148 -11.34 -1.10 0.26
CA GLY A 148 -11.82 -0.19 -0.77
C GLY A 148 -11.57 -0.76 -2.15
N LYS A 149 -12.54 -0.63 -3.06
CA LYS A 149 -12.44 -1.07 -4.45
C LYS A 149 -12.80 0.06 -5.40
N LYS A 150 -11.97 0.25 -6.42
CA LYS A 150 -12.22 1.17 -7.53
C LYS A 150 -12.01 0.46 -8.87
N SER A 151 -13.11 0.20 -9.56
CA SER A 151 -13.10 -0.47 -10.86
C SER A 151 -12.96 0.51 -12.01
N ARG A 152 -12.18 0.14 -13.03
CA ARG A 152 -12.09 0.83 -14.32
C ARG A 152 -12.29 -0.16 -15.44
N LYS A 153 -13.16 0.17 -16.38
CA LYS A 153 -13.41 -0.67 -17.56
C LYS A 153 -12.67 -0.09 -18.76
N SER A 154 -11.90 -0.94 -19.44
CA SER A 154 -11.44 -0.74 -20.81
C SER A 154 -12.16 -1.74 -21.73
N PRO A 155 -12.05 -1.61 -23.06
CA PRO A 155 -12.67 -2.56 -23.99
C PRO A 155 -12.23 -4.02 -23.79
N TRP A 156 -11.00 -4.25 -23.31
CA TRP A 156 -10.40 -5.59 -23.16
C TRP A 156 -10.08 -6.01 -21.74
N TYR A 157 -10.07 -5.09 -20.78
CA TYR A 157 -9.73 -5.36 -19.37
C TYR A 157 -10.68 -4.62 -18.43
N THR A 158 -11.12 -5.26 -17.35
CA THR A 158 -11.62 -4.54 -16.17
C THR A 158 -10.53 -4.56 -15.12
N THR A 159 -10.06 -3.41 -14.69
CA THR A 159 -9.03 -3.29 -13.66
C THR A 159 -9.67 -2.85 -12.36
N ASP A 160 -9.48 -3.64 -11.31
CA ASP A 160 -9.93 -3.35 -9.96
C ASP A 160 -8.73 -2.94 -9.12
N MET A 161 -8.71 -1.67 -8.69
CA MET A 161 -7.77 -1.18 -7.69
C MET A 161 -8.37 -1.43 -6.31
N LEU A 162 -7.82 -2.42 -5.60
CA LEU A 162 -8.19 -2.79 -4.24
C LEU A 162 -7.19 -2.16 -3.28
N TYR A 163 -7.66 -1.66 -2.15
CA TYR A 163 -6.77 -1.08 -1.15
C TYR A 163 -7.33 -1.16 0.25
N GLU A 164 -6.45 -1.41 1.21
CA GLU A 164 -6.79 -1.45 2.62
C GLU A 164 -5.62 -1.00 3.49
N GLN A 165 -5.96 -0.47 4.66
CA GLN A 165 -4.98 -0.10 5.66
C GLN A 165 -4.47 -1.34 6.41
N VAL A 166 -3.15 -1.49 6.40
CA VAL A 166 -2.43 -2.66 6.94
C VAL A 166 -1.29 -2.24 7.86
N SER A 167 -0.91 -3.15 8.73
CA SER A 167 0.31 -3.07 9.52
C SER A 167 1.33 -4.07 8.96
N GLY A 168 2.50 -3.57 8.59
CA GLY A 168 3.60 -4.38 8.09
C GLY A 168 4.76 -4.44 9.07
N LYS A 169 5.33 -5.63 9.23
CA LYS A 169 6.65 -5.85 9.84
C LYS A 169 7.59 -6.35 8.76
N LEU A 170 8.73 -5.70 8.60
CA LEU A 170 9.83 -6.09 7.73
C LEU A 170 11.08 -6.31 8.57
N SER A 171 11.73 -7.44 8.39
CA SER A 171 12.96 -7.80 9.08
C SER A 171 13.96 -8.42 8.12
N PHE A 172 15.23 -8.06 8.27
CA PHE A 172 16.34 -8.72 7.58
C PHE A 172 17.21 -9.43 8.61
N LEU A 173 17.47 -10.70 8.33
CA LEU A 173 18.19 -11.63 9.18
C LEU A 173 19.50 -12.02 8.50
N ASN A 174 20.58 -12.09 9.26
CA ASN A 174 21.84 -12.71 8.87
C ASN A 174 22.06 -13.92 9.78
N GLY A 175 21.82 -15.12 9.26
CA GLY A 175 21.70 -16.32 10.10
C GLY A 175 20.54 -16.19 11.10
N SER A 176 20.85 -16.16 12.40
CA SER A 176 19.89 -15.97 13.49
C SER A 176 19.79 -14.53 14.00
N GLU A 177 20.67 -13.63 13.57
CA GLU A 177 20.72 -12.25 14.06
C GLU A 177 19.83 -11.35 13.20
N THR A 178 19.04 -10.49 13.85
CA THR A 178 18.23 -9.46 13.14
C THR A 178 19.08 -8.23 12.89
N VAL A 179 19.45 -8.00 11.63
CA VAL A 179 20.26 -6.86 11.18
C VAL A 179 19.41 -5.59 11.08
N PHE A 180 18.13 -5.75 10.74
CA PHE A 180 17.20 -4.63 10.59
C PHE A 180 15.79 -5.10 10.88
N GLU A 181 15.03 -4.28 11.61
CA GLU A 181 13.60 -4.48 11.82
C GLU A 181 12.88 -3.14 11.72
N GLN A 182 11.76 -3.12 10.99
CA GLN A 182 10.90 -1.98 10.89
C GLN A 182 9.44 -2.42 10.96
N LYS A 183 8.69 -1.80 11.87
CA LYS A 183 7.22 -1.86 11.89
C LYS A 183 6.68 -0.58 11.26
N SER A 184 5.69 -0.71 10.40
CA SER A 184 5.12 0.45 9.70
C SER A 184 3.64 0.24 9.44
N GLU A 185 2.87 1.30 9.68
CA GLU A 185 1.50 1.39 9.18
C GLU A 185 1.54 1.88 7.73
N MET A 186 0.76 1.22 6.88
CA MET A 186 0.73 1.47 5.45
C MET A 186 -0.65 1.15 4.88
N THR A 187 -0.90 1.59 3.65
CA THR A 187 -2.02 1.11 2.84
C THR A 187 -1.44 0.20 1.78
N MET A 188 -1.90 -1.04 1.73
CA MET A 188 -1.57 -1.97 0.67
C MET A 188 -2.55 -1.77 -0.48
N TYR A 189 -2.02 -1.59 -1.67
CA TYR A 189 -2.77 -1.51 -2.91
C TYR A 189 -2.49 -2.74 -3.75
N GLU A 190 -3.54 -3.27 -4.35
CA GLU A 190 -3.47 -4.35 -5.34
C GLU A 190 -4.23 -3.93 -6.59
N ILE A 191 -3.63 -4.22 -7.73
CA ILE A 191 -4.23 -4.00 -9.04
C ILE A 191 -4.59 -5.38 -9.58
N VAL A 192 -5.88 -5.69 -9.56
CA VAL A 192 -6.41 -6.94 -10.13
C VAL A 192 -6.89 -6.66 -11.54
N VAL A 193 -6.40 -7.42 -12.51
CA VAL A 193 -6.88 -7.35 -13.88
C VAL A 193 -7.82 -8.50 -14.14
N HIS A 194 -9.03 -8.18 -14.59
CA HIS A 194 -10.06 -9.09 -15.02
C HIS A 194 -10.24 -8.98 -16.53
N THR A 195 -10.58 -10.09 -17.18
CA THR A 195 -11.08 -10.07 -18.56
C THR A 195 -12.56 -9.63 -18.52
N PRO A 196 -12.97 -8.54 -19.21
CA PRO A 196 -14.31 -7.98 -19.17
C PRO A 196 -15.31 -8.84 -19.94
N ASP A 197 -14.81 -9.79 -20.73
CA ASP A 197 -15.59 -10.69 -21.57
C ASP A 197 -15.11 -12.13 -21.33
N ALA A 198 -15.68 -12.78 -20.31
CA ALA A 198 -15.42 -14.18 -20.02
C ALA A 198 -15.76 -15.08 -21.22
N ALA A 199 -16.73 -14.68 -22.05
CA ALA A 199 -17.07 -15.41 -23.27
C ALA A 199 -15.95 -15.31 -24.32
N LYS A 200 -15.20 -14.22 -24.39
CA LYS A 200 -14.00 -14.12 -25.26
C LYS A 200 -12.76 -14.79 -24.68
N ALA A 201 -12.65 -14.95 -23.37
CA ALA A 201 -11.54 -15.70 -22.75
C ALA A 201 -11.51 -17.16 -23.25
N ASP A 202 -12.68 -17.78 -23.42
CA ASP A 202 -12.82 -19.12 -24.00
C ASP A 202 -12.36 -19.21 -25.48
N HIS A 203 -12.24 -18.07 -26.17
CA HIS A 203 -11.83 -17.99 -27.57
C HIS A 203 -10.34 -17.63 -27.75
N ILE A 204 -9.57 -17.48 -26.66
CA ILE A 204 -8.13 -17.21 -26.77
C ILE A 204 -7.44 -18.40 -27.43
N ARG A 205 -6.75 -18.14 -28.54
CA ARG A 205 -6.00 -19.14 -29.31
C ARG A 205 -4.55 -19.19 -28.84
N ILE A 206 -4.04 -20.40 -28.60
CA ILE A 206 -2.67 -20.69 -28.19
C ILE A 206 -2.11 -21.77 -29.10
N THR A 207 -0.86 -21.60 -29.50
CA THR A 207 -0.08 -22.63 -30.20
C THR A 207 0.40 -23.68 -29.20
N CYS A 208 0.04 -24.95 -29.41
CA CYS A 208 0.53 -26.06 -28.61
C CYS A 208 2.08 -26.08 -28.63
N PRO A 209 2.76 -25.93 -27.48
CA PRO A 209 4.23 -25.94 -27.43
C PRO A 209 4.85 -27.24 -27.94
N GLN A 210 4.14 -28.37 -27.81
CA GLN A 210 4.65 -29.69 -28.17
C GLN A 210 4.55 -29.99 -29.67
N CYS A 211 3.51 -29.51 -30.36
CA CYS A 211 3.26 -29.89 -31.76
C CYS A 211 2.96 -28.72 -32.71
N GLY A 212 2.99 -27.47 -32.22
CA GLY A 212 2.74 -26.29 -33.04
C GLY A 212 1.28 -26.07 -33.45
N ALA A 213 0.34 -26.92 -33.01
CA ALA A 213 -1.07 -26.78 -33.38
C ALA A 213 -1.77 -25.67 -32.61
N VAL A 214 -2.33 -24.69 -33.32
CA VAL A 214 -3.12 -23.59 -32.74
C VAL A 214 -4.49 -24.11 -32.27
N ASN A 215 -4.76 -23.99 -30.98
CA ASN A 215 -5.99 -24.46 -30.33
C ASN A 215 -6.51 -23.41 -29.33
N PHE A 216 -7.75 -23.57 -28.86
CA PHE A 216 -8.25 -22.75 -27.76
C PHE A 216 -7.55 -23.10 -26.44
N ALA A 217 -7.27 -22.09 -25.62
CA ALA A 217 -6.60 -22.22 -24.33
C ALA A 217 -7.21 -23.32 -23.46
N ARG A 218 -8.53 -23.31 -23.29
CA ARG A 218 -9.28 -24.29 -22.49
C ARG A 218 -9.18 -25.72 -23.04
N LYS A 219 -9.16 -25.88 -24.38
CA LYS A 219 -8.97 -27.20 -25.00
C LYS A 219 -7.58 -27.77 -24.73
N LEU A 220 -6.55 -26.93 -24.58
CA LEU A 220 -5.21 -27.39 -24.22
C LEU A 220 -5.12 -27.91 -22.78
N GLU A 221 -6.00 -27.48 -21.87
CA GLU A 221 -6.10 -28.04 -20.52
C GLU A 221 -6.68 -29.46 -20.53
N GLU A 222 -7.67 -29.69 -21.39
CA GLU A 222 -8.29 -31.00 -21.59
C GLU A 222 -7.38 -31.96 -22.37
N GLY A 223 -6.56 -31.40 -23.27
CA GLY A 223 -5.54 -32.08 -24.07
C GLY A 223 -5.53 -31.57 -25.51
N CYS A 224 -4.34 -31.30 -26.05
CA CYS A 224 -4.19 -30.89 -27.44
C CYS A 224 -4.83 -31.93 -28.39
N PRO A 225 -5.76 -31.54 -29.28
CA PRO A 225 -6.44 -32.47 -30.19
C PRO A 225 -5.49 -33.24 -31.13
N TYR A 226 -4.27 -32.74 -31.34
CA TYR A 226 -3.30 -33.31 -32.27
C TYR A 226 -2.28 -34.23 -31.58
N CYS A 227 -1.76 -33.84 -30.42
CA CYS A 227 -0.69 -34.59 -29.73
C CYS A 227 -1.09 -35.13 -28.35
N GLY A 228 -2.32 -34.88 -27.90
CA GLY A 228 -2.83 -35.34 -26.60
C GLY A 228 -2.20 -34.68 -25.37
N THR A 229 -1.20 -33.80 -25.54
CA THR A 229 -0.50 -33.16 -24.42
C THR A 229 -1.43 -32.18 -23.70
N LYS A 230 -1.53 -32.33 -22.37
CA LYS A 230 -2.33 -31.45 -21.51
C LYS A 230 -1.45 -30.38 -20.90
N PHE A 231 -1.90 -29.13 -20.94
CA PHE A 231 -1.20 -27.98 -20.40
C PHE A 231 -2.00 -27.39 -19.25
N ARG A 232 -1.36 -27.16 -18.10
CA ARG A 232 -2.00 -26.43 -16.99
C ARG A 232 -1.75 -24.94 -17.17
N ILE A 233 -2.79 -24.18 -17.52
CA ILE A 233 -2.67 -22.73 -17.72
C ILE A 233 -2.89 -22.05 -16.37
N LYS A 234 -1.79 -21.84 -15.63
CA LYS A 234 -1.85 -21.22 -14.30
C LYS A 234 -2.05 -19.71 -14.32
N ASP A 235 -1.99 -19.07 -15.49
CA ASP A 235 -1.84 -17.61 -15.61
C ASP A 235 -3.04 -16.92 -16.28
N LEU A 236 -4.21 -17.57 -16.23
CA LEU A 236 -5.49 -16.99 -16.64
C LEU A 236 -5.94 -15.90 -15.66
N PHE A 237 -6.51 -14.82 -16.20
CA PHE A 237 -7.16 -13.78 -15.41
C PHE A 237 -8.40 -14.34 -14.67
N PRO A 238 -8.73 -13.81 -13.49
CA PRO A 238 -8.14 -12.64 -12.84
C PRO A 238 -6.81 -12.91 -12.13
N ARG A 239 -5.91 -11.92 -12.16
CA ARG A 239 -4.61 -11.95 -11.45
C ARG A 239 -4.28 -10.59 -10.88
N VAL A 240 -3.56 -10.59 -9.76
CA VAL A 240 -2.88 -9.40 -9.25
C VAL A 240 -1.68 -9.13 -10.17
N VAL A 241 -1.69 -8.00 -10.86
CA VAL A 241 -0.59 -7.61 -11.79
C VAL A 241 0.39 -6.64 -11.15
N ASN A 242 -0.03 -5.98 -10.08
CA ASN A 242 0.85 -5.11 -9.33
C ASN A 242 0.33 -4.97 -7.89
N PHE A 243 1.27 -4.88 -6.95
CA PHE A 243 0.99 -4.51 -5.59
C PHE A 243 2.06 -3.53 -5.09
N PHE A 244 1.62 -2.61 -4.24
CA PHE A 244 2.48 -1.62 -3.64
C PHE A 244 1.98 -1.16 -2.27
N PHE A 245 2.89 -0.61 -1.49
CA PHE A 245 2.60 -0.11 -0.15
C PHE A 245 2.86 1.39 -0.09
N ILE A 246 1.90 2.15 0.40
CA ILE A 246 2.06 3.57 0.68
C ILE A 246 2.00 3.75 2.18
N LYS A 247 3.04 4.34 2.77
CA LYS A 247 3.03 4.69 4.19
C LYS A 247 1.84 5.59 4.50
N SER A 248 1.03 5.17 5.45
CA SER A 248 -0.17 5.88 5.87
C SER A 248 -0.37 5.64 7.36
N LYS A 249 -0.66 6.70 8.11
CA LYS A 249 -1.01 6.57 9.52
C LYS A 249 -2.41 6.00 9.66
N SER A 250 -2.61 5.12 10.63
CA SER A 250 -3.93 4.58 10.94
C SER A 250 -4.90 5.65 11.41
N ILE A 251 -6.19 5.38 11.24
CA ILE A 251 -7.24 6.24 11.80
C ILE A 251 -7.01 6.41 13.32
N SER A 252 -6.62 5.33 14.01
CA SER A 252 -6.25 5.37 15.43
C SER A 252 -5.04 6.28 15.70
N SER A 253 -3.97 6.15 14.91
CA SER A 253 -2.78 7.00 15.00
C SER A 253 -3.10 8.48 14.76
N ASN A 254 -3.95 8.78 13.76
CA ASN A 254 -4.40 10.14 13.48
C ASN A 254 -5.23 10.71 14.64
N LYS A 255 -6.15 9.92 15.21
CA LYS A 255 -6.92 10.29 16.40
C LYS A 255 -6.03 10.55 17.61
N GLN A 256 -4.98 9.75 17.79
CA GLN A 256 -3.97 9.96 18.81
C GLN A 256 -3.21 11.28 18.60
N ILE A 257 -2.80 11.61 17.37
CA ILE A 257 -2.14 12.89 17.05
C ILE A 257 -3.05 14.08 17.37
N PHE A 258 -4.33 14.00 17.02
CA PHE A 258 -5.33 15.02 17.39
C PHE A 258 -5.42 15.17 18.90
N THR A 259 -5.60 14.06 19.61
CA THR A 259 -5.79 14.05 21.06
C THR A 259 -4.55 14.59 21.79
N GLN A 260 -3.35 14.18 21.37
CA GLN A 260 -2.09 14.66 21.95
C GLN A 260 -1.86 16.15 21.66
N SER A 261 -2.14 16.60 20.43
CA SER A 261 -1.97 18.02 20.06
C SER A 261 -2.92 18.92 20.82
N MET A 262 -4.18 18.49 20.98
CA MET A 262 -5.21 19.19 21.74
C MET A 262 -4.91 19.19 23.25
N ALA A 263 -4.52 18.06 23.83
CA ALA A 263 -4.17 17.98 25.24
C ALA A 263 -2.95 18.84 25.58
N LEU A 264 -1.92 18.82 24.73
CA LEU A 264 -0.70 19.62 24.91
C LEU A 264 -0.99 21.11 24.81
N SER A 265 -1.76 21.55 23.81
CA SER A 265 -2.11 22.96 23.65
C SER A 265 -3.00 23.47 24.80
N MET A 266 -3.99 22.67 25.22
CA MET A 266 -4.82 22.98 26.39
C MET A 266 -3.97 23.10 27.66
N ALA A 267 -3.04 22.17 27.88
CA ALA A 267 -2.14 22.21 29.04
C ALA A 267 -1.24 23.45 29.03
N VAL A 268 -0.63 23.79 27.88
CA VAL A 268 0.22 24.98 27.74
C VAL A 268 -0.57 26.27 27.98
N VAL A 269 -1.75 26.40 27.38
CA VAL A 269 -2.60 27.59 27.59
C VAL A 269 -3.10 27.66 29.03
N PHE A 270 -3.44 26.52 29.66
CA PHE A 270 -3.84 26.49 31.06
C PHE A 270 -2.72 26.97 31.98
N VAL A 271 -1.50 26.43 31.84
CA VAL A 271 -0.35 26.84 32.66
C VAL A 271 -0.02 28.31 32.45
N PHE A 272 -0.01 28.78 31.20
CA PHE A 272 0.27 30.19 30.89
C PHE A 272 -0.78 31.15 31.48
N THR A 273 -2.06 30.84 31.30
CA THR A 273 -3.15 31.67 31.84
C THR A 273 -3.21 31.61 33.36
N PHE A 274 -2.95 30.45 33.97
CA PHE A 274 -2.88 30.32 35.41
C PHE A 274 -1.73 31.14 36.01
N ILE A 275 -0.53 31.08 35.41
CA ILE A 275 0.62 31.91 35.84
C ILE A 275 0.32 33.40 35.64
N SER A 276 -0.27 33.79 34.52
CA SER A 276 -0.65 35.18 34.25
C SER A 276 -1.65 35.71 35.29
N ASN A 277 -2.67 34.92 35.63
CA ASN A 277 -3.63 35.25 36.68
C ASN A 277 -2.94 35.34 38.05
N MET A 278 -1.95 34.50 38.35
CA MET A 278 -1.18 34.58 39.60
C MET A 278 -0.33 35.86 39.71
N ILE A 279 0.17 36.39 38.59
CA ILE A 279 0.96 37.64 38.55
C ILE A 279 0.05 38.87 38.66
N HIS A 280 -1.17 38.80 38.10
CA HIS A 280 -2.18 39.86 38.16
C HIS A 280 -3.41 39.40 38.95
N PRO A 281 -3.33 39.33 40.29
CA PRO A 281 -4.42 38.84 41.12
C PRO A 281 -5.63 39.77 41.03
N SER A 282 -6.61 39.39 40.22
CA SER A 282 -7.84 40.13 39.97
C SER A 282 -9.08 39.42 40.52
N GLY A 283 -8.93 38.27 41.18
CA GLY A 283 -10.04 37.49 41.71
C GLY A 283 -9.64 36.47 42.76
N ILE A 284 -10.64 35.79 43.33
CA ILE A 284 -10.48 34.70 44.30
C ILE A 284 -10.03 33.44 43.54
N LEU A 285 -9.17 32.62 44.15
CA LEU A 285 -8.57 31.41 43.55
C LEU A 285 -9.54 30.54 42.70
N PRO A 286 -10.79 30.27 43.12
CA PRO A 286 -11.73 29.48 42.33
C PRO A 286 -12.11 30.12 40.99
N VAL A 287 -12.25 31.45 40.95
CA VAL A 287 -12.59 32.21 39.73
C VAL A 287 -11.41 32.20 38.76
N MET A 288 -10.18 32.32 39.28
CA MET A 288 -8.95 32.29 38.48
C MET A 288 -8.74 30.93 37.82
N LEU A 289 -9.00 29.84 38.57
CA LEU A 289 -8.95 28.48 38.05
C LEU A 289 -10.02 28.24 36.97
N LEU A 290 -11.25 28.70 37.22
CA LEU A 290 -12.35 28.57 36.26
C LEU A 290 -12.07 29.34 34.96
N GLN A 291 -11.58 30.57 35.05
CA GLN A 291 -11.22 31.38 33.89
C GLN A 291 -10.07 30.73 33.10
N SER A 292 -9.00 30.30 33.80
CA SER A 292 -7.87 29.61 33.15
C SER A 292 -8.31 28.32 32.46
N TYR A 293 -9.23 27.57 33.08
CA TYR A 293 -9.81 26.36 32.49
C TYR A 293 -10.65 26.67 31.23
N LEU A 294 -11.54 27.66 31.28
CA LEU A 294 -12.37 28.03 30.13
C LEU A 294 -11.53 28.58 28.97
N THR A 295 -10.51 29.40 29.27
CA THR A 295 -9.57 29.89 28.25
C THR A 295 -8.77 28.74 27.65
N ALA A 296 -8.29 27.80 28.46
CA ALA A 296 -7.60 26.61 27.97
C ALA A 296 -8.49 25.74 27.07
N LEU A 297 -9.76 25.57 27.43
CA LEU A 297 -10.70 24.76 26.65
C LEU A 297 -11.04 25.39 25.30
N LEU A 298 -11.32 26.70 25.26
CA LEU A 298 -11.69 27.39 24.02
C LEU A 298 -10.44 27.70 23.16
N VAL A 299 -9.49 28.46 23.71
CA VAL A 299 -8.32 28.93 22.98
C VAL A 299 -7.32 27.80 22.79
N GLY A 300 -7.02 27.05 23.84
CA GLY A 300 -6.12 25.90 23.77
C GLY A 300 -6.70 24.78 22.90
N GLY A 301 -8.00 24.51 22.98
CA GLY A 301 -8.68 23.55 22.11
C GLY A 301 -8.59 23.93 20.63
N PHE A 302 -8.91 25.18 20.28
CA PHE A 302 -8.84 25.69 18.90
C PHE A 302 -7.42 25.67 18.32
N LEU A 303 -6.42 26.15 19.09
CA LEU A 303 -5.02 26.09 18.68
C LEU A 303 -4.54 24.64 18.50
N GLY A 304 -4.97 23.74 19.38
CA GLY A 304 -4.65 22.32 19.29
C GLY A 304 -5.17 21.67 18.02
N TYR A 305 -6.37 22.05 17.59
CA TYR A 305 -6.96 21.59 16.34
C TYR A 305 -6.13 22.05 15.12
N ILE A 306 -5.76 23.34 15.06
CA ILE A 306 -4.92 23.87 13.97
C ILE A 306 -3.55 23.16 13.93
N ILE A 307 -2.91 22.98 15.09
CA ILE A 307 -1.62 22.29 15.18
C ILE A 307 -1.75 20.84 14.71
N ALA A 308 -2.84 20.16 15.07
CA ALA A 308 -3.09 18.79 14.63
C ALA A 308 -3.26 18.72 13.10
N ASP A 309 -4.05 19.61 12.51
CA ASP A 309 -4.24 19.68 11.05
C ASP A 309 -2.93 19.93 10.32
N VAL A 310 -2.12 20.88 10.79
CA VAL A 310 -0.78 21.15 10.21
C VAL A 310 0.12 19.92 10.32
N ARG A 311 0.12 19.22 11.47
CA ARG A 311 0.90 17.98 11.67
C ARG A 311 0.43 16.84 10.77
N LEU A 312 -0.89 16.72 10.52
CA LEU A 312 -1.43 15.71 9.64
C LEU A 312 -1.11 16.00 8.18
N ILE A 313 -1.27 17.25 7.74
CA ILE A 313 -0.88 17.68 6.39
C ILE A 313 0.62 17.44 6.19
N ALA A 314 1.47 17.83 7.15
CA ALA A 314 2.90 17.56 7.10
C ALA A 314 3.20 16.05 7.02
N GLY A 315 2.47 15.22 7.77
CA GLY A 315 2.61 13.77 7.71
C GLY A 315 2.15 13.14 6.39
N VAL A 316 1.14 13.72 5.74
CA VAL A 316 0.68 13.29 4.39
C VAL A 316 1.68 13.72 3.31
N LEU A 317 2.37 14.84 3.51
CA LEU A 317 3.44 15.30 2.61
C LEU A 317 4.75 14.53 2.81
N ASP A 318 4.99 13.99 4.01
CA ASP A 318 6.10 13.09 4.31
C ASP A 318 5.86 11.65 3.80
N ARG A 319 5.64 11.53 2.47
CA ARG A 319 5.54 10.25 1.76
C ARG A 319 6.91 9.59 1.58
N ASP A 320 7.51 9.18 2.69
CA ASP A 320 8.82 8.51 2.71
C ASP A 320 9.89 9.26 1.89
N GLY A 321 9.85 10.59 1.93
CA GLY A 321 10.86 11.43 1.29
C GLY A 321 10.72 11.64 -0.22
N MET A 322 9.51 11.61 -0.80
CA MET A 322 9.18 12.08 -2.18
C MET A 322 9.58 13.56 -2.44
N LYS A 323 10.80 13.97 -2.13
CA LYS A 323 11.30 15.34 -2.24
C LYS A 323 11.64 15.71 -3.69
N HIS A 324 11.94 14.72 -4.52
CA HIS A 324 12.46 14.90 -5.88
C HIS A 324 11.40 14.74 -6.99
N ILE A 325 10.14 14.49 -6.62
CA ILE A 325 9.01 14.46 -7.58
C ILE A 325 8.21 15.76 -7.50
N SER A 326 8.14 16.47 -8.61
CA SER A 326 7.24 17.62 -8.74
C SER A 326 5.79 17.15 -8.69
N MET A 327 5.05 17.58 -7.67
CA MET A 327 3.63 17.26 -7.49
C MET A 327 2.77 17.58 -8.72
N TRP A 328 3.03 18.70 -9.38
CA TRP A 328 2.32 19.11 -10.60
C TRP A 328 2.62 18.19 -11.79
N LYS A 329 3.88 17.78 -11.95
CA LYS A 329 4.25 16.79 -12.98
C LYS A 329 3.59 15.45 -12.71
N TRP A 330 3.67 14.95 -11.47
CA TRP A 330 3.04 13.69 -11.07
C TRP A 330 1.53 13.68 -11.36
N MET A 331 0.79 14.71 -10.92
CA MET A 331 -0.65 14.81 -11.16
C MET A 331 -1.03 14.88 -12.65
N SER A 332 -0.21 15.54 -13.48
CA SER A 332 -0.50 15.67 -14.92
C SER A 332 -0.02 14.48 -15.76
N SER A 333 0.95 13.70 -15.28
CA SER A 333 1.61 12.63 -16.05
C SER A 333 0.64 11.53 -16.47
N LYS A 334 -0.19 11.05 -15.54
CA LYS A 334 -1.21 10.02 -15.83
C LYS A 334 -2.12 10.45 -16.98
N ARG A 335 -2.62 11.68 -16.95
CA ARG A 335 -3.50 12.23 -18.01
C ARG A 335 -2.76 12.36 -19.33
N LYS A 336 -1.54 12.89 -19.33
CA LYS A 336 -0.72 13.07 -20.53
C LYS A 336 -0.38 11.75 -21.20
N ILE A 337 0.12 10.77 -20.44
CA ILE A 337 0.43 9.42 -20.95
C ILE A 337 -0.84 8.79 -21.50
N THR A 338 -1.93 8.76 -20.74
CA THR A 338 -3.20 8.16 -21.19
C THR A 338 -3.68 8.77 -22.50
N HIS A 339 -3.70 10.10 -22.60
CA HIS A 339 -4.16 10.79 -23.80
C HIS A 339 -3.25 10.56 -25.01
N THR A 340 -1.93 10.50 -24.81
CA THR A 340 -0.98 10.20 -25.89
C THR A 340 -1.11 8.76 -26.35
N MET A 341 -1.11 7.78 -25.43
CA MET A 341 -1.18 6.36 -25.76
C MET A 341 -2.49 6.00 -26.46
N GLN A 342 -3.62 6.60 -26.04
CA GLN A 342 -4.93 6.37 -26.66
C GLN A 342 -5.01 6.77 -28.14
N LYS A 343 -4.07 7.59 -28.65
CA LYS A 343 -3.98 7.91 -30.08
C LYS A 343 -3.47 6.72 -30.91
N TYR A 344 -2.67 5.84 -30.30
CA TYR A 344 -2.02 4.71 -30.96
C TYR A 344 -2.71 3.39 -30.61
N ASP A 345 -3.10 3.23 -29.34
CA ASP A 345 -3.88 2.09 -28.85
C ASP A 345 -5.17 2.58 -28.17
N ARG A 346 -6.30 2.44 -28.87
CA ARG A 346 -7.62 2.83 -28.34
C ARG A 346 -8.01 2.03 -27.09
N ASN A 347 -7.40 0.88 -26.84
CA ASN A 347 -7.72 0.01 -25.71
C ASN A 347 -6.75 0.17 -24.53
N PHE A 348 -5.85 1.15 -24.61
CA PHE A 348 -4.84 1.40 -23.60
C PHE A 348 -5.43 1.57 -22.19
N SER A 349 -4.85 0.84 -21.23
CA SER A 349 -5.13 0.98 -19.80
C SER A 349 -3.88 1.46 -19.06
N PHE A 350 -3.95 2.65 -18.46
CA PHE A 350 -2.83 3.21 -17.72
C PHE A 350 -2.42 2.33 -16.53
N ASP A 351 -3.37 1.77 -15.80
CA ASP A 351 -3.07 0.99 -14.58
C ASP A 351 -2.35 -0.34 -14.95
N LYS A 352 -2.67 -0.93 -16.11
CA LYS A 352 -1.95 -2.08 -16.68
C LYS A 352 -0.54 -1.69 -17.12
N PHE A 353 -0.42 -0.60 -17.89
CA PHE A 353 0.86 -0.06 -18.36
C PHE A 353 1.80 0.26 -17.19
N GLU A 354 1.30 0.94 -16.16
CA GLU A 354 2.07 1.26 -14.96
C GLU A 354 2.53 -0.01 -14.24
N GLY A 355 1.66 -1.02 -14.10
CA GLY A 355 2.02 -2.32 -13.55
C GLY A 355 3.15 -3.02 -14.31
N GLN A 356 3.02 -3.09 -15.64
CA GLN A 356 4.04 -3.69 -16.52
C GLN A 356 5.39 -2.99 -16.37
N LEU A 357 5.44 -1.65 -16.44
CA LEU A 357 6.71 -0.93 -16.32
C LEU A 357 7.35 -1.09 -14.94
N VAL A 358 6.55 -1.10 -13.87
CA VAL A 358 7.01 -1.35 -12.51
C VAL A 358 7.61 -2.76 -12.40
N ALA A 359 6.99 -3.76 -13.03
CA ALA A 359 7.52 -5.12 -13.08
C ALA A 359 8.86 -5.18 -13.83
N LEU A 360 8.97 -4.55 -15.01
CA LEU A 360 10.22 -4.48 -15.77
C LEU A 360 11.36 -3.85 -14.98
N ILE A 361 11.12 -2.73 -14.28
CA ILE A 361 12.12 -2.09 -13.41
C ILE A 361 12.53 -3.02 -12.27
N ARG A 362 11.57 -3.64 -11.59
CA ARG A 362 11.84 -4.60 -10.52
C ARG A 362 12.73 -5.75 -11.01
N MET A 363 12.44 -6.30 -12.18
CA MET A 363 13.21 -7.40 -12.77
C MET A 363 14.64 -6.95 -13.13
N ALA A 364 14.80 -5.83 -13.83
CA ALA A 364 16.10 -5.29 -14.22
C ALA A 364 16.98 -4.95 -13.01
N VAL A 365 16.37 -4.38 -11.96
CA VAL A 365 17.09 -4.06 -10.72
C VAL A 365 17.45 -5.32 -9.95
N MET A 366 16.57 -6.32 -9.86
CA MET A 366 16.76 -7.52 -9.02
C MET A 366 17.54 -8.67 -9.68
N ALA A 367 17.61 -8.72 -11.01
CA ALA A 367 18.40 -9.72 -11.72
C ALA A 367 19.89 -9.58 -11.40
N GLU A 368 20.64 -10.68 -11.35
CA GLU A 368 22.10 -10.63 -11.21
C GLU A 368 22.74 -10.09 -12.48
N ASN A 369 22.38 -10.72 -13.61
CA ASN A 369 22.81 -10.39 -14.96
C ASN A 369 21.61 -9.83 -15.75
N PRO A 370 21.34 -8.51 -15.69
CA PRO A 370 20.19 -7.91 -16.37
C PRO A 370 20.28 -8.05 -17.89
N GLU A 371 21.48 -8.15 -18.47
CA GLU A 371 21.71 -8.28 -19.91
C GLU A 371 21.13 -9.57 -20.53
N ASN A 372 20.80 -10.56 -19.70
CA ASN A 372 20.16 -11.79 -20.14
C ASN A 372 18.63 -11.65 -20.28
N LEU A 373 18.04 -10.57 -19.76
CA LEU A 373 16.61 -10.29 -19.86
C LEU A 373 16.31 -9.66 -21.22
N ALA A 374 15.30 -10.14 -21.95
CA ALA A 374 14.92 -9.51 -23.21
C ALA A 374 14.34 -8.09 -22.99
N CYS A 375 13.87 -7.80 -21.78
CA CYS A 375 13.35 -6.48 -21.43
C CYS A 375 14.43 -5.44 -21.13
N TYR A 376 15.71 -5.80 -21.15
CA TYR A 376 16.82 -4.90 -20.80
C TYR A 376 17.86 -4.88 -21.92
N HIS A 377 17.91 -3.76 -22.65
CA HIS A 377 18.93 -3.46 -23.66
C HIS A 377 19.78 -2.25 -23.28
N ALA A 378 19.67 -1.78 -22.05
CA ALA A 378 20.40 -0.62 -21.59
C ALA A 378 21.90 -0.92 -21.42
N ASN A 379 22.70 0.16 -21.43
CA ASN A 379 24.11 0.12 -21.09
C ASN A 379 24.36 -0.51 -19.70
N GLU A 380 25.62 -0.79 -19.40
CA GLU A 380 26.06 -1.41 -18.14
C GLU A 380 25.35 -0.80 -16.93
N ARG A 381 24.69 -1.66 -16.15
CA ARG A 381 23.89 -1.23 -15.00
C ARG A 381 24.79 -0.60 -13.94
N GLU A 382 24.41 0.59 -13.46
CA GLU A 382 25.12 1.26 -12.37
C GLU A 382 25.31 0.33 -11.15
N ALA A 383 26.53 0.31 -10.61
CA ALA A 383 26.90 -0.57 -9.50
C ALA A 383 26.01 -0.39 -8.25
N GLU A 384 25.41 0.79 -8.07
CA GLU A 384 24.55 1.09 -6.93
C GLU A 384 23.29 0.21 -6.88
N PHE A 385 22.76 -0.22 -8.03
CA PHE A 385 21.59 -1.11 -8.08
C PHE A 385 21.86 -2.47 -7.45
N SER A 386 23.12 -2.94 -7.44
CA SER A 386 23.52 -4.22 -6.83
C SER A 386 23.41 -4.24 -5.30
N ASN A 387 23.31 -3.06 -4.68
CA ASN A 387 23.17 -2.91 -3.23
C ASN A 387 21.71 -2.93 -2.77
N ILE A 388 20.75 -2.85 -3.69
CA ILE A 388 19.32 -2.87 -3.37
C ILE A 388 18.88 -4.30 -3.03
N LEU A 389 18.39 -4.49 -1.80
CA LEU A 389 17.90 -5.75 -1.23
C LEU A 389 16.38 -5.91 -1.38
N GLU A 390 15.64 -4.83 -1.17
CA GLU A 390 14.23 -4.72 -1.54
C GLU A 390 13.96 -3.33 -2.11
N MET A 391 13.04 -3.27 -3.08
CA MET A 391 12.41 -2.04 -3.55
C MET A 391 10.88 -2.12 -3.49
N THR A 392 10.27 -1.06 -2.96
CA THR A 392 8.81 -0.88 -2.93
C THR A 392 8.44 0.33 -3.80
N TYR A 393 7.65 0.09 -4.84
CA TYR A 393 7.03 1.15 -5.64
C TYR A 393 6.01 1.89 -4.78
N THR A 394 5.84 3.21 -4.96
CA THR A 394 4.88 3.99 -4.16
C THR A 394 3.98 4.88 -5.01
N ASN A 395 3.61 4.45 -6.22
CA ASN A 395 2.68 5.18 -7.11
C ASN A 395 3.19 6.57 -7.51
N GLY A 396 4.51 6.71 -7.68
CA GLY A 396 5.17 7.97 -8.02
C GLY A 396 5.77 7.96 -9.42
N ILE A 397 4.93 7.93 -10.47
CA ILE A 397 5.38 7.99 -11.87
C ILE A 397 5.23 9.41 -12.44
N CYS A 398 6.30 9.92 -13.05
CA CYS A 398 6.34 11.20 -13.73
C CYS A 398 6.83 11.03 -15.17
N LEU A 399 6.15 11.67 -16.10
CA LEU A 399 6.57 11.73 -17.48
C LEU A 399 7.66 12.79 -17.66
N ASN A 400 8.81 12.38 -18.18
CA ASN A 400 9.87 13.29 -18.59
C ASN A 400 9.67 13.71 -20.05
N LYS A 401 9.63 12.72 -20.97
CA LYS A 401 9.53 12.96 -22.41
C LYS A 401 8.88 11.75 -23.12
N ILE A 402 8.15 12.02 -24.20
CA ILE A 402 7.71 11.00 -25.17
C ILE A 402 8.18 11.49 -26.53
N TRP A 403 8.79 10.62 -27.34
CA TRP A 403 9.16 10.91 -28.71
C TRP A 403 9.03 9.66 -29.58
N LEU A 404 9.09 9.87 -30.89
CA LEU A 404 8.99 8.82 -31.90
C LEU A 404 10.24 8.85 -32.76
N GLU A 405 10.80 7.67 -33.01
CA GLU A 405 11.90 7.44 -33.95
C GLU A 405 11.43 6.38 -34.96
N GLY A 406 10.92 6.85 -36.10
CA GLY A 406 10.21 6.00 -37.05
C GLY A 406 8.95 5.38 -36.42
N ASP A 407 8.92 4.05 -36.34
CA ASP A 407 7.83 3.27 -35.75
C ASP A 407 8.05 2.92 -34.26
N LEU A 408 9.19 3.35 -33.69
CA LEU A 408 9.51 3.12 -32.29
C LEU A 408 9.09 4.31 -31.45
N MET A 409 8.28 4.05 -30.42
CA MET A 409 7.90 5.04 -29.43
C MET A 409 8.77 4.90 -28.20
N HIS A 410 9.42 6.00 -27.85
CA HIS A 410 10.24 6.10 -26.65
C HIS A 410 9.51 6.92 -25.59
N ILE A 411 9.51 6.41 -24.36
CA ILE A 411 8.92 7.07 -23.19
C ILE A 411 9.96 7.09 -22.08
N SER A 412 10.39 8.30 -21.71
CA SER A 412 11.23 8.52 -20.54
C SER A 412 10.38 8.88 -19.33
N LEU A 413 10.56 8.12 -18.26
CA LEU A 413 9.78 8.19 -17.02
C LEU A 413 10.71 8.30 -15.81
N ARG A 414 10.29 9.09 -14.84
CA ARG A 414 10.84 9.10 -13.49
C ARG A 414 9.91 8.34 -12.57
N THR A 415 10.43 7.36 -11.85
CA THR A 415 9.66 6.53 -10.91
C THR A 415 10.23 6.64 -9.50
N TRP A 416 9.37 6.74 -8.48
CA TRP A 416 9.79 6.81 -7.07
C TRP A 416 9.67 5.46 -6.37
N TRP A 417 10.73 5.14 -5.63
CA TRP A 417 10.90 3.87 -4.95
C TRP A 417 11.41 4.09 -3.54
N VAL A 418 10.92 3.26 -2.63
CA VAL A 418 11.50 3.08 -1.30
C VAL A 418 12.37 1.85 -1.34
N ASN A 419 13.68 2.06 -1.25
CA ASN A 419 14.70 1.02 -1.40
C ASN A 419 15.36 0.72 -0.05
N TYR A 420 15.72 -0.55 0.16
CA TYR A 420 16.52 -1.01 1.28
C TYR A 420 17.89 -1.41 0.74
N HIS A 421 18.91 -0.60 1.06
CA HIS A 421 20.28 -0.82 0.62
C HIS A 421 21.06 -1.58 1.69
N GLY A 422 21.75 -2.64 1.30
CA GLY A 422 22.72 -3.34 2.13
C GLY A 422 24.13 -2.88 1.79
N LYS A 423 24.79 -2.17 2.71
CA LYS A 423 26.20 -1.75 2.56
C LYS A 423 26.91 -1.89 3.90
N ASP A 424 28.10 -2.51 3.90
CA ASP A 424 28.96 -2.69 5.08
C ASP A 424 28.25 -3.34 6.28
N GLY A 425 27.44 -4.37 6.02
CA GLY A 425 26.68 -5.10 7.04
C GLY A 425 25.52 -4.32 7.66
N LYS A 426 25.25 -3.09 7.21
CA LYS A 426 24.12 -2.26 7.65
C LYS A 426 23.08 -2.14 6.55
N ILE A 427 21.82 -2.11 6.96
CA ILE A 427 20.69 -1.92 6.04
C ILE A 427 20.12 -0.53 6.26
N ARG A 428 20.00 0.23 5.17
CA ARG A 428 19.48 1.60 5.17
C ARG A 428 18.27 1.69 4.25
N LYS A 429 17.18 2.24 4.78
CA LYS A 429 16.01 2.64 4.00
C LYS A 429 16.27 4.00 3.35
N THR A 430 16.18 4.09 2.02
CA THR A 430 16.26 5.35 1.27
C THR A 430 15.07 5.48 0.33
N GLY A 431 14.70 6.72 0.00
CA GLY A 431 13.79 7.00 -1.09
C GLY A 431 14.62 7.43 -2.30
N ASP A 432 14.53 6.67 -3.39
CA ASP A 432 15.31 6.93 -4.61
C ASP A 432 14.36 7.13 -5.81
N CYS A 433 14.78 7.96 -6.77
CA CYS A 433 14.17 8.03 -8.09
C CYS A 433 14.90 7.09 -9.05
N ILE A 434 14.17 6.42 -9.93
CA ILE A 434 14.75 5.71 -11.08
C ILE A 434 14.22 6.37 -12.34
N ASP A 435 15.13 6.95 -13.12
CA ASP A 435 14.84 7.44 -14.47
C ASP A 435 15.04 6.27 -15.43
N ALA A 436 13.98 5.88 -16.13
CA ALA A 436 14.00 4.80 -17.09
C ALA A 436 13.39 5.22 -18.42
N THR A 437 14.01 4.80 -19.52
CA THR A 437 13.51 4.99 -20.88
C THR A 437 13.06 3.66 -21.43
N PHE A 438 11.81 3.63 -21.91
CA PHE A 438 11.20 2.44 -22.51
C PHE A 438 10.89 2.68 -23.97
N VAL A 439 11.07 1.65 -24.79
CA VAL A 439 10.75 1.62 -26.21
C VAL A 439 9.71 0.56 -26.51
N LYS A 440 8.80 0.87 -27.44
CA LYS A 440 7.85 -0.09 -28.02
C LYS A 440 7.54 0.28 -29.46
N ASN A 441 7.45 -0.73 -30.32
CA ASN A 441 6.98 -0.59 -31.68
C ASN A 441 5.46 -0.36 -31.69
N ILE A 442 5.02 0.76 -32.25
CA ILE A 442 3.60 1.14 -32.27
C ILE A 442 2.79 0.51 -33.39
N LYS A 443 3.44 -0.13 -34.37
CA LYS A 443 2.73 -0.84 -35.46
C LYS A 443 2.03 -2.11 -34.95
N ASN A 444 2.63 -2.77 -33.99
CA ASN A 444 2.12 -4.01 -33.43
C ASN A 444 1.21 -3.69 -32.24
N GLN A 445 -0.10 -3.82 -32.46
CA GLN A 445 -1.06 -3.67 -31.39
C GLN A 445 -0.94 -4.87 -30.44
N GLU A 446 -0.89 -4.59 -29.15
CA GLU A 446 -0.89 -5.64 -28.13
C GLU A 446 -2.19 -6.43 -28.25
N THR A 447 -2.07 -7.71 -28.55
CA THR A 447 -3.24 -8.59 -28.61
C THR A 447 -3.79 -8.81 -27.19
N PRO A 448 -5.12 -8.84 -27.02
CA PRO A 448 -5.71 -9.22 -25.74
C PRO A 448 -5.27 -10.65 -25.39
N GLY A 449 -4.65 -10.84 -24.22
CA GLY A 449 -3.90 -12.06 -23.90
C GLY A 449 -3.94 -12.46 -22.44
N PHE A 450 -3.02 -13.34 -22.03
CA PHE A 450 -2.87 -13.84 -20.65
C PHE A 450 -2.22 -12.81 -19.72
N SER A 451 -2.15 -13.12 -18.42
CA SER A 451 -1.41 -12.30 -17.45
C SER A 451 0.10 -12.33 -17.66
N ILE A 452 0.63 -13.37 -18.33
CA ILE A 452 2.00 -13.43 -18.83
C ILE A 452 1.99 -13.01 -20.30
N THR A 453 2.97 -12.21 -20.73
CA THR A 453 3.31 -12.02 -22.15
C THR A 453 3.83 -13.34 -22.71
N SER A 454 2.93 -14.29 -22.97
CA SER A 454 3.23 -15.51 -23.72
C SER A 454 3.46 -15.09 -25.17
N VAL A 455 4.72 -14.84 -25.49
CA VAL A 455 5.10 -14.44 -26.84
C VAL A 455 5.57 -15.66 -27.63
N PHE A 456 5.34 -15.59 -28.94
CA PHE A 456 5.77 -16.59 -29.88
C PHE A 456 7.10 -16.16 -30.48
N CYS A 457 8.05 -17.08 -30.59
CA CYS A 457 9.25 -16.82 -31.37
C CYS A 457 8.89 -16.75 -32.85
N ASP A 458 9.10 -15.60 -33.50
CA ASP A 458 8.81 -15.42 -34.93
C ASP A 458 9.50 -16.41 -35.85
N SER A 459 10.61 -17.01 -35.39
CA SER A 459 11.43 -17.89 -36.21
C SER A 459 11.09 -19.37 -36.10
N CYS A 460 10.64 -19.84 -34.93
CA CYS A 460 10.28 -21.26 -34.74
C CYS A 460 8.84 -21.50 -34.28
N GLY A 461 8.08 -20.44 -34.00
CA GLY A 461 6.71 -20.52 -33.46
C GLY A 461 6.64 -21.00 -32.00
N GLY A 462 7.77 -21.31 -31.37
CA GLY A 462 7.84 -21.77 -29.98
C GLY A 462 7.36 -20.70 -29.02
N SER A 463 6.52 -21.09 -28.05
CA SER A 463 6.06 -20.20 -26.98
C SER A 463 6.97 -20.30 -25.77
N PHE A 464 7.43 -19.15 -25.27
CA PHE A 464 8.28 -19.05 -24.09
C PHE A 464 8.02 -17.71 -23.37
N ASP A 465 8.51 -17.61 -22.14
CA ASP A 465 8.48 -16.35 -21.38
C ASP A 465 9.66 -15.47 -21.80
N ALA A 466 9.43 -14.61 -22.79
CA ALA A 466 10.52 -13.81 -23.34
C ALA A 466 10.99 -12.70 -22.41
N VAL A 467 10.22 -12.31 -21.38
CA VAL A 467 10.69 -11.28 -20.45
C VAL A 467 11.98 -11.75 -19.74
N ARG A 468 12.09 -13.07 -19.53
CA ARG A 468 13.15 -13.68 -18.72
C ARG A 468 14.36 -14.13 -19.53
N GLN A 469 14.23 -14.29 -20.85
CA GLN A 469 15.29 -14.86 -21.68
C GLN A 469 15.38 -14.11 -23.01
N LYS A 470 16.56 -13.53 -23.26
CA LYS A 470 16.88 -12.80 -24.49
C LYS A 470 16.84 -13.69 -25.74
N ASN A 471 17.22 -14.97 -25.61
CA ASN A 471 17.25 -15.92 -26.71
C ASN A 471 16.15 -16.95 -26.57
N CYS A 472 15.52 -17.32 -27.68
CA CYS A 472 14.54 -18.38 -27.71
C CYS A 472 15.17 -19.72 -27.27
N PRO A 473 14.61 -20.43 -26.27
CA PRO A 473 15.19 -21.68 -25.77
C PRO A 473 15.12 -22.83 -26.79
N TYR A 474 14.26 -22.72 -27.80
CA TYR A 474 14.06 -23.77 -28.81
C TYR A 474 14.99 -23.62 -30.02
N CYS A 475 15.21 -22.39 -30.50
CA CYS A 475 16.00 -22.14 -31.73
C CYS A 475 17.25 -21.27 -31.51
N GLY A 476 17.48 -20.76 -30.30
CA GLY A 476 18.66 -19.95 -29.96
C GLY A 476 18.68 -18.53 -30.54
N LYS A 477 17.67 -18.14 -31.33
CA LYS A 477 17.62 -16.79 -31.93
C LYS A 477 17.21 -15.73 -30.92
N GLU A 478 17.84 -14.57 -31.03
CA GLU A 478 17.53 -13.38 -30.23
C GLU A 478 16.07 -12.94 -30.46
N TYR A 479 15.42 -12.58 -29.36
CA TYR A 479 14.02 -12.17 -29.34
C TYR A 479 13.91 -10.65 -29.16
N HIS A 480 13.28 -10.01 -30.15
CA HIS A 480 13.07 -8.57 -30.21
C HIS A 480 11.80 -8.17 -29.44
N MET A 481 11.94 -7.97 -28.13
CA MET A 481 10.81 -7.69 -27.23
C MET A 481 10.08 -6.38 -27.58
N GLU A 482 10.78 -5.40 -28.13
CA GLU A 482 10.23 -4.10 -28.55
C GLU A 482 9.08 -4.22 -29.55
N ASN A 483 8.99 -5.33 -30.29
CA ASN A 483 7.93 -5.57 -31.27
C ASN A 483 6.63 -6.07 -30.65
N GLU A 484 6.66 -6.63 -29.44
CA GLU A 484 5.49 -7.22 -28.79
C GLU A 484 5.15 -6.52 -27.46
N SER A 485 6.16 -6.00 -26.75
CA SER A 485 6.03 -5.37 -25.43
C SER A 485 7.02 -4.21 -25.24
N TRP A 486 7.00 -3.61 -24.05
CA TRP A 486 7.95 -2.56 -23.68
C TRP A 486 9.31 -3.16 -23.35
N MET A 487 10.36 -2.54 -23.89
CA MET A 487 11.76 -2.89 -23.60
C MET A 487 12.47 -1.65 -23.03
N MET A 488 13.43 -1.85 -22.12
CA MET A 488 14.14 -0.79 -21.42
C MET A 488 15.48 -0.48 -22.08
N GLU A 489 15.68 0.76 -22.50
CA GLU A 489 16.88 1.24 -23.20
C GLU A 489 17.84 1.99 -22.28
N GLU A 490 17.34 2.63 -21.23
CA GLU A 490 18.16 3.34 -20.26
C GLU A 490 17.57 3.20 -18.86
N MET A 491 18.43 3.08 -17.85
CA MET A 491 18.04 3.08 -16.45
C MET A 491 19.12 3.75 -15.60
N LYS A 492 18.75 4.77 -14.82
CA LYS A 492 19.67 5.55 -13.98
C LYS A 492 19.08 5.77 -12.60
N LEU A 493 19.91 5.62 -11.55
CA LEU A 493 19.50 5.92 -10.19
C LEU A 493 19.71 7.40 -9.91
N VAL A 494 18.66 8.09 -9.49
CA VAL A 494 18.67 9.52 -9.16
C VAL A 494 18.38 9.68 -7.68
N ARG A 495 19.35 10.22 -6.94
CA ARG A 495 19.27 10.46 -5.49
C ARG A 495 19.16 11.94 -5.16
#